data_AF-A0A940P7Q4-F1
#
_entry.id   AF-A0A940P7Q4-F1
#
_cell.length_a   1.000
_cell.length_b   1.000
_cell.length_c   1.000
_cell.angle_alpha   90.00
_cell.angle_beta   90.00
_cell.angle_gamma   90.00
#
_symmetry.space_group_name_H-M   'P 1'
#
loop_
_entity.id
_entity.type
_entity.pdbx_description
1 polymer ?
#
loop_
_entity_poly.entity_id
_entity_poly.type
_entity_poly.pdbx_seq_one_letter_code
_entity_poly.pdbx_strand_id
1 'polypeptide(L)'
;MSNRPFQGLVVQMHDTIHATIGVVDETATIIACSDPTRVGTTNEFVSMDMNESGDLFIRDGFTYKPFGVRTTPDYAVFVEGTDENAAKYADILAIAMSSIKQYYDEKYDRNNFIKNVVLDNVLPGDIVVKARELHFNAEISRVVFLIRIVSANDISAYDVIQNLFPDKSKDFVFNITETDIVLVKEIKSTNESKDLEKLARSIADTLSSEFYTRVNVGIGTSVVGVKDLARSFKE
;
A
#
# COMPACT_ATOMS: atom_id res chain seq x y z
N MET A 1 -1.86 0.08 -13.10
CA MET A 1 -0.51 0.71 -13.31
C MET A 1 0.42 0.39 -12.12
N SER A 2 0.46 -0.87 -11.66
CA SER A 2 1.24 -1.31 -10.49
C SER A 2 2.56 -2.01 -10.85
N ASN A 3 2.75 -2.43 -12.11
CA ASN A 3 3.84 -3.36 -12.49
C ASN A 3 5.05 -2.67 -13.16
N ARG A 4 5.04 -1.33 -13.24
CA ARG A 4 6.12 -0.54 -13.87
C ARG A 4 7.52 -0.67 -13.23
N PRO A 5 7.71 -0.90 -11.91
CA PRO A 5 9.07 -0.93 -11.37
C PRO A 5 9.90 -2.11 -11.89
N PHE A 6 9.27 -3.28 -12.10
CA PHE A 6 10.00 -4.49 -12.48
C PHE A 6 10.48 -4.48 -13.92
N GLN A 7 9.66 -4.02 -14.87
CA GLN A 7 10.00 -4.05 -16.30
C GLN A 7 11.29 -3.27 -16.62
N GLY A 8 11.48 -2.10 -16.00
CA GLY A 8 12.69 -1.29 -16.22
C GLY A 8 13.96 -2.01 -15.79
N LEU A 9 13.91 -2.71 -14.65
CA LEU A 9 15.05 -3.45 -14.09
C LEU A 9 15.32 -4.74 -14.88
N VAL A 10 14.26 -5.46 -15.26
CA VAL A 10 14.34 -6.67 -16.10
C VAL A 10 15.06 -6.39 -17.42
N VAL A 11 14.71 -5.29 -18.09
CA VAL A 11 15.38 -4.90 -19.36
C VAL A 11 16.86 -4.60 -19.14
N GLN A 12 17.22 -3.89 -18.07
CA GLN A 12 18.62 -3.57 -17.78
C GLN A 12 19.45 -4.80 -17.42
N MET A 13 18.86 -5.77 -16.71
CA MET A 13 19.56 -6.97 -16.24
C MET A 13 19.70 -8.04 -17.33
N HIS A 14 18.75 -8.11 -18.27
CA HIS A 14 18.80 -9.04 -19.40
C HIS A 14 20.14 -8.96 -20.17
N ASP A 15 20.63 -7.74 -20.42
CA ASP A 15 21.87 -7.52 -21.18
C ASP A 15 23.13 -8.06 -20.48
N THR A 16 23.04 -8.32 -19.17
CA THR A 16 24.14 -8.91 -18.38
C THR A 16 23.97 -10.41 -18.19
N ILE A 17 22.73 -10.88 -18.02
CA ILE A 17 22.42 -12.28 -17.72
C ILE A 17 22.41 -13.15 -18.98
N HIS A 18 22.11 -12.58 -20.15
CA HIS A 18 22.01 -13.28 -21.44
C HIS A 18 21.05 -14.48 -21.42
N ALA A 19 20.00 -14.41 -20.61
CA ALA A 19 18.92 -15.39 -20.54
C ALA A 19 17.58 -14.66 -20.48
N THR A 20 16.50 -15.30 -20.91
CA THR A 20 15.17 -14.72 -20.74
C THR A 20 14.82 -14.65 -19.26
N ILE A 21 14.51 -13.45 -18.76
CA ILE A 21 14.14 -13.23 -17.36
C ILE A 21 12.82 -12.48 -17.24
N GLY A 22 12.12 -12.64 -16.12
CA GLY A 22 10.91 -11.89 -15.86
C GLY A 22 10.37 -12.07 -14.45
N VAL A 23 9.18 -11.51 -14.23
CA VAL A 23 8.45 -11.55 -12.97
C VAL A 23 7.01 -11.97 -13.25
N VAL A 24 6.51 -12.88 -12.43
CA VAL A 24 5.10 -13.29 -12.37
C VAL A 24 4.47 -12.83 -11.06
N ASP A 25 3.17 -12.53 -11.08
CA ASP A 25 2.36 -12.24 -9.89
C ASP A 25 1.74 -13.51 -9.27
N GLU A 26 0.97 -13.32 -8.20
CA GLU A 26 0.29 -14.39 -7.46
C GLU A 26 -0.70 -15.21 -8.31
N THR A 27 -1.11 -14.68 -9.47
CA THR A 27 -1.98 -15.37 -10.45
C THR A 27 -1.18 -16.08 -11.54
N ALA A 28 0.15 -16.13 -11.40
CA ALA A 28 1.10 -16.59 -12.40
C ALA A 28 1.03 -15.81 -13.73
N THR A 29 0.54 -14.57 -13.71
CA THR A 29 0.56 -13.69 -14.89
C THR A 29 1.93 -13.04 -15.00
N ILE A 30 2.54 -13.08 -16.19
CA ILE A 30 3.82 -12.42 -16.45
C ILE A 30 3.60 -10.91 -16.47
N ILE A 31 4.12 -10.22 -15.44
CA ILE A 31 3.95 -8.78 -15.27
C ILE A 31 5.15 -7.97 -15.75
N ALA A 32 6.31 -8.62 -15.90
CA ALA A 32 7.50 -8.06 -16.51
C ALA A 32 8.32 -9.16 -17.18
N CYS A 33 8.90 -8.90 -18.34
CA CYS A 33 9.76 -9.86 -19.03
C CYS A 33 10.74 -9.16 -19.97
N SER A 34 11.93 -9.74 -20.13
CA SER A 34 12.91 -9.29 -21.13
C SER A 34 12.43 -9.53 -22.55
N ASP A 35 11.49 -10.47 -22.75
CA ASP A 35 10.69 -10.61 -23.96
C ASP A 35 9.32 -9.92 -23.78
N PRO A 36 9.10 -8.74 -24.39
CA PRO A 36 7.87 -7.99 -24.24
C PRO A 36 6.62 -8.74 -24.73
N THR A 37 6.77 -9.72 -25.62
CA THR A 37 5.64 -10.48 -26.18
C THR A 37 4.99 -11.42 -25.16
N ARG A 38 5.72 -11.76 -24.09
CA ARG A 38 5.25 -12.65 -23.03
C ARG A 38 4.48 -11.91 -21.92
N VAL A 39 4.60 -10.59 -21.83
CA VAL A 39 3.94 -9.79 -20.80
C VAL A 39 2.41 -9.87 -20.97
N GLY A 40 1.71 -10.19 -19.87
CA GLY A 40 0.26 -10.37 -19.84
C GLY A 40 -0.20 -11.81 -20.14
N THR A 41 0.71 -12.74 -20.42
CA THR A 41 0.39 -14.17 -20.53
C THR A 41 0.44 -14.84 -19.15
N THR A 42 -0.39 -15.86 -18.95
CA THR A 42 -0.45 -16.61 -17.69
C THR A 42 0.25 -17.95 -17.84
N ASN A 43 1.04 -18.35 -16.85
CA ASN A 43 1.66 -19.67 -16.79
C ASN A 43 0.96 -20.55 -15.76
N GLU A 44 -0.02 -21.34 -16.20
CA GLU A 44 -0.86 -22.17 -15.32
C GLU A 44 -0.06 -23.11 -14.41
N PHE A 45 1.10 -23.61 -14.86
CA PHE A 45 1.93 -24.54 -14.09
C PHE A 45 2.62 -23.89 -12.88
N VAL A 46 2.84 -22.57 -12.91
CA VAL A 46 3.52 -21.84 -11.83
C VAL A 46 2.57 -21.55 -10.67
N SER A 47 1.27 -21.40 -10.95
CA SER A 47 0.24 -21.13 -9.94
C SER A 47 0.15 -22.21 -8.85
N MET A 48 0.50 -23.46 -9.18
CA MET A 48 0.45 -24.59 -8.25
C MET A 48 1.64 -24.61 -7.28
N ASP A 49 2.83 -24.19 -7.74
CA ASP A 49 4.10 -24.30 -6.98
C ASP A 49 4.36 -23.08 -6.07
N MET A 50 3.79 -21.90 -6.37
CA MET A 50 3.96 -20.68 -5.55
C MET A 50 3.39 -20.80 -4.12
N ASN A 51 2.51 -21.77 -3.88
CA ASN A 51 1.87 -21.97 -2.59
C ASN A 51 2.73 -22.75 -1.59
N GLU A 52 3.84 -23.35 -2.00
CA GLU A 52 4.67 -24.19 -1.15
C GLU A 52 6.10 -23.61 -1.02
N SER A 53 6.47 -23.28 0.22
CA SER A 53 7.85 -23.04 0.73
C SER A 53 8.63 -21.76 0.37
N GLY A 54 8.32 -21.02 -0.69
CA GLY A 54 9.15 -19.84 -1.07
C GLY A 54 10.58 -20.20 -1.51
N ASP A 55 10.83 -21.49 -1.69
CA ASP A 55 12.09 -22.03 -2.16
C ASP A 55 12.19 -21.92 -3.69
N LEU A 56 13.40 -22.12 -4.16
CA LEU A 56 13.69 -22.13 -5.59
C LEU A 56 13.13 -23.42 -6.21
N PHE A 57 12.52 -23.31 -7.39
CA PHE A 57 11.99 -24.47 -8.12
C PHE A 57 12.20 -24.33 -9.63
N ILE A 58 12.12 -25.45 -10.36
CA ILE A 58 12.36 -25.50 -11.81
C ILE A 58 11.10 -26.00 -12.51
N ARG A 59 10.69 -25.32 -13.59
CA ARG A 59 9.54 -25.69 -14.41
C ARG A 59 9.74 -25.25 -15.86
N ASP A 60 9.44 -26.11 -16.82
CA ASP A 60 9.47 -25.82 -18.27
C ASP A 60 10.77 -25.19 -18.78
N GLY A 61 11.91 -25.59 -18.20
CA GLY A 61 13.22 -25.04 -18.56
C GLY A 61 13.55 -23.69 -17.93
N PHE A 62 12.72 -23.21 -16.99
CA PHE A 62 12.94 -21.98 -16.23
C PHE A 62 13.15 -22.30 -14.75
N THR A 63 14.02 -21.52 -14.13
CA THR A 63 14.23 -21.51 -12.68
C THR A 63 13.46 -20.33 -12.07
N TYR A 64 12.69 -20.61 -11.04
CA TYR A 64 11.82 -19.66 -10.36
C TYR A 64 12.29 -19.43 -8.93
N LYS A 65 12.20 -18.17 -8.47
CA LYS A 65 12.42 -17.82 -7.07
C LYS A 65 11.30 -16.88 -6.58
N PRO A 66 10.42 -17.36 -5.68
CA PRO A 66 9.41 -16.51 -5.05
C PRO A 66 10.03 -15.40 -4.21
N PHE A 67 9.38 -14.23 -4.18
CA PHE A 67 9.73 -13.10 -3.33
C PHE A 67 8.48 -12.30 -2.93
N GLY A 68 8.56 -11.55 -1.83
CA GLY A 68 7.42 -10.83 -1.25
C GLY A 68 7.37 -11.00 0.26
N VAL A 69 6.18 -10.83 0.85
CA VAL A 69 6.00 -11.01 2.30
C VAL A 69 6.31 -12.47 2.66
N ARG A 70 7.15 -12.70 3.67
CA ARG A 70 7.72 -14.02 4.01
C ARG A 70 6.69 -15.14 4.22
N THR A 71 5.45 -14.82 4.55
CA THR A 71 4.37 -15.79 4.79
C THR A 71 3.55 -16.13 3.54
N THR A 72 3.56 -15.26 2.52
CA THR A 72 2.81 -15.42 1.26
C THR A 72 3.54 -14.61 0.18
N PRO A 73 4.44 -15.22 -0.61
CA PRO A 73 5.12 -14.50 -1.68
C PRO A 73 4.09 -14.04 -2.73
N ASP A 74 4.06 -12.73 -3.00
CA ASP A 74 3.14 -12.14 -3.98
C ASP A 74 3.67 -12.27 -5.42
N TYR A 75 4.96 -12.61 -5.58
CA TYR A 75 5.64 -12.64 -6.87
C TYR A 75 6.66 -13.77 -6.94
N ALA A 76 7.08 -14.14 -8.15
CA ALA A 76 8.34 -14.84 -8.38
C ALA A 76 9.08 -14.25 -9.56
N VAL A 77 10.40 -14.26 -9.47
CA VAL A 77 11.24 -14.07 -10.65
C VAL A 77 11.39 -15.40 -11.38
N PHE A 78 11.56 -15.35 -12.69
CA PHE A 78 11.95 -16.51 -13.49
C PHE A 78 13.15 -16.20 -14.36
N VAL A 79 14.01 -17.21 -14.55
CA VAL A 79 15.22 -17.15 -15.36
C VAL A 79 15.24 -18.40 -16.25
N GLU A 80 15.43 -18.21 -17.55
CA GLU A 80 15.63 -19.31 -18.49
C GLU A 80 16.91 -20.08 -18.14
N GLY A 81 16.79 -21.39 -17.99
CA GLY A 81 17.85 -22.26 -17.53
C GLY A 81 17.46 -23.05 -16.29
N THR A 82 18.20 -24.14 -16.08
CA THR A 82 17.99 -25.11 -14.98
C THR A 82 19.30 -25.42 -14.25
N ASP A 83 20.35 -24.68 -14.57
CA ASP A 83 21.69 -24.87 -14.04
C ASP A 83 21.92 -24.01 -12.77
N GLU A 84 23.08 -24.20 -12.16
CA GLU A 84 23.46 -23.48 -10.94
C GLU A 84 23.55 -21.96 -11.15
N ASN A 85 23.83 -21.51 -12.39
CA ASN A 85 23.87 -20.08 -12.72
C ASN A 85 22.47 -19.49 -12.76
N ALA A 86 21.52 -20.15 -13.42
CA ALA A 86 20.11 -19.75 -13.43
C ALA A 86 19.55 -19.66 -12.00
N ALA A 87 19.95 -20.59 -11.12
CA ALA A 87 19.59 -20.55 -9.71
C ALA A 87 20.15 -19.31 -8.98
N LYS A 88 21.46 -19.04 -9.12
CA LYS A 88 22.09 -17.85 -8.53
C LYS A 88 21.49 -16.55 -9.07
N TYR A 89 21.19 -16.48 -10.36
CA TYR A 89 20.54 -15.32 -10.97
C TYR A 89 19.13 -15.12 -10.42
N ALA A 90 18.33 -16.18 -10.29
CA ALA A 90 17.01 -16.10 -9.70
C ALA A 90 17.05 -15.60 -8.25
N ASP A 91 18.01 -16.04 -7.44
CA ASP A 91 18.18 -15.53 -6.06
C ASP A 91 18.54 -14.04 -6.02
N ILE A 92 19.51 -13.60 -6.84
CA ILE A 92 19.91 -12.18 -6.91
C ILE A 92 18.75 -11.31 -7.41
N LEU A 93 18.05 -11.77 -8.45
CA LEU A 93 16.89 -11.08 -9.00
C LEU A 93 15.77 -10.97 -7.97
N ALA A 94 15.46 -12.03 -7.22
CA ALA A 94 14.46 -12.00 -6.17
C ALA A 94 14.77 -10.93 -5.10
N ILE A 95 16.03 -10.80 -4.67
CA ILE A 95 16.48 -9.77 -3.72
C ILE A 95 16.32 -8.36 -4.33
N ALA A 96 16.75 -8.18 -5.58
CA ALA A 96 16.68 -6.88 -6.26
C ALA A 96 15.24 -6.43 -6.51
N MET A 97 14.38 -7.35 -6.97
CA MET A 97 12.96 -7.10 -7.20
C MET A 97 12.21 -6.84 -5.89
N SER A 98 12.54 -7.57 -4.81
CA SER A 98 11.98 -7.29 -3.49
C SER A 98 12.36 -5.88 -2.99
N SER A 99 13.61 -5.47 -3.21
CA SER A 99 14.10 -4.15 -2.79
C SER A 99 13.44 -3.01 -3.57
N ILE A 100 13.29 -3.15 -4.89
CA ILE A 100 12.62 -2.12 -5.70
C ILE A 100 11.12 -2.07 -5.40
N LYS A 101 10.46 -3.22 -5.16
CA LYS A 101 9.08 -3.25 -4.68
C LYS A 101 8.94 -2.45 -3.40
N GLN A 102 9.75 -2.77 -2.38
CA GLN A 102 9.71 -2.07 -1.10
C GLN A 102 9.91 -0.56 -1.26
N TYR A 103 10.90 -0.14 -2.06
CA TYR A 103 11.14 1.28 -2.32
C TYR A 103 9.93 1.96 -2.99
N TYR A 104 9.29 1.29 -3.94
CA TYR A 104 8.08 1.83 -4.56
C TYR A 104 6.90 1.87 -3.59
N ASP A 105 6.68 0.82 -2.81
CA ASP A 105 5.62 0.78 -1.80
C ASP A 105 5.80 1.93 -0.80
N GLU A 106 7.02 2.18 -0.31
CA GLU A 106 7.33 3.30 0.59
C GLU A 106 7.21 4.67 -0.10
N LYS A 107 7.75 4.81 -1.32
CA LYS A 107 7.72 6.08 -2.08
C LYS A 107 6.29 6.48 -2.44
N TYR A 108 5.43 5.50 -2.72
CA TYR A 108 4.05 5.72 -3.14
C TYR A 108 3.03 5.48 -2.02
N ASP A 109 3.47 5.41 -0.76
CA ASP A 109 2.60 5.30 0.41
C ASP A 109 1.87 6.63 0.68
N ARG A 110 0.66 6.72 0.13
CA ARG A 110 -0.26 7.85 0.36
C ARG A 110 -0.61 8.01 1.83
N ASN A 111 -0.79 6.92 2.57
CA ASN A 111 -1.21 6.99 3.97
C ASN A 111 -0.11 7.61 4.82
N ASN A 112 1.14 7.18 4.62
CA ASN A 112 2.30 7.77 5.27
C ASN A 112 2.54 9.24 4.84
N PHE A 113 2.32 9.57 3.56
CA PHE A 113 2.38 10.96 3.12
C PHE A 113 1.35 11.84 3.84
N ILE A 114 0.09 11.41 3.89
CA ILE A 114 -0.98 12.15 4.57
C ILE A 114 -0.71 12.27 6.08
N LYS A 115 -0.21 11.20 6.72
CA LYS A 115 0.24 11.24 8.11
C LYS A 115 1.31 12.32 8.34
N ASN A 116 2.32 12.38 7.49
CA ASN A 116 3.38 13.38 7.60
C ASN A 116 2.87 14.81 7.35
N VAL A 117 1.90 15.00 6.45
CA VAL A 117 1.27 16.31 6.24
C VAL A 117 0.46 16.72 7.47
N VAL A 118 -0.36 15.83 8.04
CA VAL A 118 -1.16 16.08 9.25
C VAL A 118 -0.28 16.47 10.44
N LEU A 119 0.91 15.87 10.56
CA LEU A 119 1.87 16.11 11.62
C LEU A 119 2.83 17.30 11.37
N ASP A 120 2.65 18.08 10.30
CA ASP A 120 3.55 19.17 9.89
C ASP A 120 5.01 18.73 9.58
N ASN A 121 5.21 17.48 9.19
CA ASN A 121 6.53 16.94 8.84
C ASN A 121 6.93 17.18 7.37
N VAL A 122 6.08 17.82 6.57
CA VAL A 122 6.32 18.12 5.15
C VAL A 122 6.28 19.62 4.94
N LEU A 123 7.28 20.17 4.25
CA LEU A 123 7.30 21.59 3.91
C LEU A 123 6.11 21.93 3.00
N PRO A 124 5.41 23.06 3.22
CA PRO A 124 4.21 23.41 2.45
C PRO A 124 4.42 23.44 0.92
N GLY A 125 5.60 23.86 0.46
CA GLY A 125 5.96 23.86 -0.97
C GLY A 125 6.08 22.46 -1.59
N ASP A 126 6.46 21.46 -0.79
CA ASP A 126 6.68 20.09 -1.26
C ASP A 126 5.39 19.26 -1.29
N ILE A 127 4.36 19.65 -0.53
CA ILE A 127 3.08 18.94 -0.45
C ILE A 127 2.45 18.79 -1.83
N VAL A 128 2.42 19.86 -2.64
CA VAL A 128 1.79 19.84 -3.97
C VAL A 128 2.57 18.94 -4.94
N VAL A 129 3.91 18.96 -4.87
CA VAL A 129 4.77 18.14 -5.72
C VAL A 129 4.59 16.66 -5.38
N LYS A 130 4.71 16.31 -4.09
CA LYS A 130 4.49 14.95 -3.57
C LYS A 130 3.09 14.44 -3.89
N ALA A 131 2.05 15.25 -3.70
CA ALA A 131 0.68 14.85 -4.02
C ALA A 131 0.51 14.50 -5.52
N ARG A 132 1.15 15.27 -6.42
CA ARG A 132 1.16 14.99 -7.85
C ARG A 132 1.87 13.67 -8.18
N GLU A 133 3.05 13.43 -7.59
CA GLU A 133 3.80 12.18 -7.76
C GLU A 133 2.97 10.96 -7.32
N LEU A 134 2.22 11.10 -6.23
CA LEU A 134 1.37 10.06 -5.68
C LEU A 134 0.06 9.84 -6.46
N HIS A 135 -0.19 10.61 -7.53
CA HIS A 135 -1.47 10.67 -8.23
C HIS A 135 -2.65 10.87 -7.26
N PHE A 136 -2.41 11.72 -6.26
CA PHE A 136 -3.34 12.00 -5.20
C PHE A 136 -4.05 13.32 -5.48
N ASN A 137 -5.38 13.32 -5.38
CA ASN A 137 -6.15 14.53 -5.66
C ASN A 137 -6.06 15.52 -4.50
N ALA A 138 -5.16 16.49 -4.68
CA ALA A 138 -4.79 17.48 -3.69
C ALA A 138 -5.82 18.58 -3.44
N GLU A 139 -6.92 18.66 -4.20
CA GLU A 139 -7.89 19.77 -4.13
C GLU A 139 -9.26 19.37 -3.58
N ILE A 140 -9.45 18.11 -3.19
CA ILE A 140 -10.72 17.65 -2.60
C ILE A 140 -10.86 18.17 -1.16
N SER A 141 -12.09 18.50 -0.79
CA SER A 141 -12.46 18.87 0.58
C SER A 141 -12.30 17.66 1.52
N ARG A 142 -11.64 17.89 2.66
CA ARG A 142 -11.34 16.87 3.66
C ARG A 142 -11.55 17.42 5.06
N VAL A 143 -11.80 16.52 6.00
CA VAL A 143 -11.84 16.82 7.43
C VAL A 143 -11.03 15.79 8.18
N VAL A 144 -10.36 16.21 9.25
CA VAL A 144 -9.61 15.31 10.13
C VAL A 144 -10.45 15.01 11.37
N PHE A 145 -10.64 13.74 11.66
CA PHE A 145 -11.18 13.27 12.94
C PHE A 145 -10.05 12.73 13.80
N LEU A 146 -10.01 13.16 15.06
CA LEU A 146 -9.12 12.58 16.08
C LEU A 146 -9.96 11.69 16.98
N ILE A 147 -9.71 10.39 16.93
CA ILE A 147 -10.41 9.38 17.72
C ILE A 147 -9.46 8.95 18.84
N ARG A 148 -9.73 9.43 20.05
CA ARG A 148 -8.96 9.10 21.25
C ARG A 148 -9.64 7.99 22.03
N ILE A 149 -8.94 6.88 22.19
CA ILE A 149 -9.33 5.75 23.01
C ILE A 149 -9.21 6.13 24.48
N VAL A 150 -10.31 6.02 25.21
CA VAL A 150 -10.38 6.25 26.66
C VAL A 150 -10.26 4.92 27.41
N SER A 151 -10.87 3.87 26.87
CA SER A 151 -10.73 2.51 27.37
C SER A 151 -10.98 1.54 26.22
N ALA A 152 -10.12 0.54 26.05
CA ALA A 152 -10.25 -0.49 25.03
C ALA A 152 -10.38 -1.88 25.65
N ASN A 153 -11.03 -2.77 24.91
CA ASN A 153 -10.93 -4.22 25.09
C ASN A 153 -9.74 -4.76 24.26
N ASP A 154 -9.60 -6.09 24.16
CA ASP A 154 -8.54 -6.74 23.37
C ASP A 154 -8.61 -6.47 21.85
N ILE A 155 -9.71 -5.85 21.37
CA ILE A 155 -9.93 -5.59 19.95
C ILE A 155 -9.30 -4.26 19.56
N SER A 156 -8.49 -4.30 18.50
CA SER A 156 -7.87 -3.13 17.89
C SER A 156 -8.92 -2.17 17.32
N ALA A 157 -9.10 -1.02 17.97
CA ALA A 157 -9.97 0.05 17.48
C ALA A 157 -9.53 0.55 16.09
N TYR A 158 -8.23 0.49 15.79
CA TYR A 158 -7.69 0.83 14.49
C TYR A 158 -8.27 -0.07 13.39
N ASP A 159 -8.31 -1.39 13.61
CA ASP A 159 -8.82 -2.33 12.60
C ASP A 159 -10.32 -2.12 12.36
N VAL A 160 -11.08 -1.82 13.43
CA VAL A 160 -12.50 -1.48 13.32
C VAL A 160 -12.70 -0.21 12.48
N ILE A 161 -11.98 0.87 12.78
CA ILE A 161 -12.08 2.13 12.03
C ILE A 161 -11.63 1.92 10.58
N GLN A 162 -10.54 1.18 10.35
CA GLN A 162 -10.07 0.86 9.01
C GLN A 162 -11.10 0.05 8.20
N ASN A 163 -11.86 -0.83 8.85
CA ASN A 163 -12.95 -1.59 8.22
C ASN A 163 -14.19 -0.73 7.92
N LEU A 164 -14.48 0.27 8.76
CA LEU A 164 -15.54 1.25 8.49
C LEU A 164 -15.21 2.15 7.28
N PHE A 165 -13.92 2.38 7.02
CA PHE A 165 -13.43 3.23 5.93
C PHE A 165 -12.44 2.46 5.01
N PRO A 166 -12.93 1.50 4.21
CA PRO A 166 -12.07 0.60 3.42
C PRO A 166 -11.47 1.26 2.17
N ASP A 167 -12.02 2.40 1.70
CA ASP A 167 -11.54 3.10 0.52
C ASP A 167 -10.28 3.93 0.83
N LYS A 168 -9.13 3.25 0.87
CA LYS A 168 -7.79 3.83 1.11
C LYS A 168 -7.34 4.84 0.03
N SER A 169 -8.14 5.03 -1.03
CA SER A 169 -7.88 6.07 -2.03
C SER A 169 -8.49 7.42 -1.65
N LYS A 170 -9.51 7.42 -0.78
CA LYS A 170 -10.25 8.60 -0.32
C LYS A 170 -10.04 8.89 1.15
N ASP A 171 -10.09 7.85 1.96
CA ASP A 171 -10.08 7.92 3.41
C ASP A 171 -8.78 7.32 3.95
N PHE A 172 -8.15 8.03 4.89
CA PHE A 172 -6.85 7.65 5.44
C PHE A 172 -6.96 7.46 6.94
N VAL A 173 -6.59 6.27 7.42
CA VAL A 173 -6.60 5.92 8.84
C VAL A 173 -5.18 5.58 9.26
N PHE A 174 -4.70 6.22 10.33
CA PHE A 174 -3.38 5.95 10.88
C PHE A 174 -3.31 6.29 12.37
N ASN A 175 -2.46 5.58 13.09
CA ASN A 175 -2.17 5.85 14.50
C ASN A 175 -1.10 6.95 14.63
N ILE A 176 -1.32 7.87 15.57
CA ILE A 176 -0.29 8.82 16.05
C ILE A 176 0.33 8.29 17.34
N THR A 177 -0.50 7.75 18.24
CA THR A 177 -0.08 7.05 19.46
C THR A 177 -0.86 5.74 19.58
N GLU A 178 -0.63 4.97 20.63
CA GLU A 178 -1.40 3.75 20.92
C GLU A 178 -2.89 4.04 21.20
N THR A 179 -3.21 5.25 21.65
CA THR A 179 -4.59 5.65 21.99
C THR A 179 -5.20 6.63 20.99
N ASP A 180 -4.40 7.24 20.12
CA ASP A 180 -4.86 8.29 19.22
C ASP A 180 -4.82 7.83 17.76
N ILE A 181 -6.01 7.70 17.19
CA ILE A 181 -6.24 7.29 15.81
C ILE A 181 -6.73 8.51 15.04
N VAL A 182 -6.15 8.76 13.87
CA VAL A 182 -6.60 9.82 12.97
C VAL A 182 -7.30 9.21 11.77
N LEU A 183 -8.45 9.79 11.44
CA LEU A 183 -9.17 9.57 10.20
C LEU A 183 -9.18 10.87 9.39
N VAL A 184 -8.55 10.88 8.22
CA VAL A 184 -8.73 11.94 7.23
C VAL A 184 -9.81 11.49 6.26
N LYS A 185 -10.97 12.15 6.33
CA LYS A 185 -12.17 11.77 5.58
C LYS A 185 -12.38 12.71 4.39
N GLU A 186 -12.54 12.14 3.20
CA GLU A 186 -13.02 12.89 2.04
C GLU A 186 -14.49 13.28 2.23
N ILE A 187 -14.80 14.56 1.97
CA ILE A 187 -16.14 15.11 2.12
C ILE A 187 -16.58 15.83 0.84
N LYS A 188 -17.89 15.87 0.61
CA LYS A 188 -18.45 16.73 -0.44
C LYS A 188 -18.43 18.17 0.04
N SER A 189 -18.25 19.12 -0.89
CA SER A 189 -18.18 20.56 -0.61
C SER A 189 -19.44 21.14 0.05
N THR A 190 -20.56 20.40 0.03
CA THR A 190 -21.83 20.78 0.66
C THR A 190 -22.09 20.11 2.01
N ASN A 191 -21.13 19.37 2.57
CA ASN A 191 -21.35 18.70 3.86
C ASN A 191 -21.54 19.73 4.98
N GLU A 192 -22.70 19.66 5.65
CA GLU A 192 -23.01 20.50 6.80
C GLU A 192 -22.38 19.92 8.09
N SER A 193 -22.08 20.77 9.08
CA SER A 193 -21.52 20.36 10.39
C SER A 193 -22.30 19.19 11.03
N LYS A 194 -23.62 19.17 10.85
CA LYS A 194 -24.50 18.13 11.40
C LYS A 194 -24.20 16.74 10.85
N ASP A 195 -23.77 16.63 9.59
CA ASP A 195 -23.47 15.34 9.00
C ASP A 195 -22.11 14.80 9.48
N LEU A 196 -21.16 15.70 9.76
CA LEU A 196 -19.89 15.33 10.39
C LEU A 196 -20.10 14.87 11.84
N GLU A 197 -20.98 15.54 12.58
CA GLU A 197 -21.36 15.09 13.93
C GLU A 197 -22.06 13.73 13.93
N LYS A 198 -22.96 13.48 12.97
CA LYS A 198 -23.58 12.14 12.81
C LYS A 198 -22.53 11.07 12.52
N LEU A 199 -21.56 11.37 11.67
CA LEU A 199 -20.46 10.45 11.37
C LEU A 199 -19.61 10.17 12.61
N ALA A 200 -19.23 11.21 13.36
CA ALA A 200 -18.48 11.07 14.61
C ALA A 200 -19.23 10.22 15.64
N ARG A 201 -20.54 10.46 15.81
CA ARG A 201 -21.41 9.64 16.67
C ARG A 201 -21.45 8.20 16.19
N SER A 202 -21.64 7.97 14.89
CA SER A 202 -21.63 6.62 14.32
C SER A 202 -20.34 5.85 14.62
N ILE A 203 -19.18 6.52 14.54
CA ILE A 203 -17.87 5.92 14.88
C ILE A 203 -17.85 5.54 16.38
N ALA A 204 -18.23 6.48 17.25
CA ALA A 204 -18.26 6.25 18.69
C ALA A 204 -19.25 5.15 19.10
N ASP A 205 -20.43 5.13 18.50
CA ASP A 205 -21.49 4.15 18.76
C ASP A 205 -21.06 2.75 18.31
N THR A 206 -20.39 2.63 17.16
CA THR A 206 -19.87 1.35 16.67
C THR A 206 -18.79 0.81 17.61
N LEU A 207 -17.79 1.63 17.96
CA LEU A 207 -16.70 1.23 18.86
C LEU A 207 -17.20 0.87 20.27
N SER A 208 -18.19 1.60 20.77
CA SER A 208 -18.73 1.36 22.10
C SER A 208 -19.71 0.19 22.17
N SER A 209 -20.60 0.05 21.19
CA SER A 209 -21.68 -0.95 21.22
C SER A 209 -21.20 -2.35 20.81
N GLU A 210 -20.34 -2.43 19.80
CA GLU A 210 -19.89 -3.71 19.26
C GLU A 210 -18.63 -4.21 19.97
N PHE A 211 -17.76 -3.28 20.40
CA PHE A 211 -16.42 -3.61 20.88
C PHE A 211 -16.15 -3.19 22.32
N TYR A 212 -17.12 -2.58 23.01
CA TYR A 212 -16.98 -2.05 24.39
C TYR A 212 -15.82 -1.06 24.56
N THR A 213 -15.39 -0.44 23.46
CA THR A 213 -14.30 0.54 23.44
C THR A 213 -14.88 1.95 23.57
N ARG A 214 -14.50 2.66 24.63
CA ARG A 214 -14.91 4.06 24.82
C ARG A 214 -13.94 4.98 24.12
N VAL A 215 -14.47 5.91 23.33
CA VAL A 215 -13.68 6.88 22.59
C VAL A 215 -14.24 8.29 22.74
N ASN A 216 -13.35 9.28 22.62
CA ASN A 216 -13.70 10.66 22.34
C ASN A 216 -13.35 10.95 20.88
N VAL A 217 -14.28 11.55 20.13
CA VAL A 217 -14.06 11.91 18.72
C VAL A 217 -14.04 13.43 18.59
N GLY A 218 -12.86 13.97 18.28
CA GLY A 218 -12.67 15.35 17.86
C GLY A 218 -12.94 15.49 16.35
N ILE A 219 -13.56 16.61 15.96
CA ILE A 219 -13.88 16.93 14.57
C ILE A 219 -13.17 18.23 14.23
N GLY A 220 -12.18 18.14 13.35
CA GLY A 220 -11.48 19.31 12.83
C GLY A 220 -12.36 20.15 11.90
N THR A 221 -11.90 21.35 11.56
CA THR A 221 -12.58 22.16 10.54
C THR A 221 -12.37 21.55 9.15
N SER A 222 -13.41 21.58 8.32
CA SER A 222 -13.32 21.20 6.90
C SER A 222 -12.32 22.08 6.16
N VAL A 223 -11.40 21.46 5.42
CA VAL A 223 -10.37 22.14 4.63
C VAL A 223 -10.39 21.70 3.18
N VAL A 224 -9.98 22.59 2.28
CA VAL A 224 -9.86 22.28 0.86
C VAL A 224 -8.42 21.90 0.55
N GLY A 225 -8.23 20.64 0.21
CA GLY A 225 -6.94 20.10 -0.18
C GLY A 225 -6.03 19.69 0.97
N VAL A 226 -4.88 19.10 0.61
CA VAL A 226 -3.97 18.47 1.58
C VAL A 226 -3.17 19.44 2.43
N LYS A 227 -2.85 20.63 1.89
CA LYS A 227 -1.96 21.60 2.54
C LYS A 227 -2.46 22.05 3.92
N ASP A 228 -3.77 22.05 4.11
CA ASP A 228 -4.44 22.59 5.29
C ASP A 228 -4.86 21.47 6.28
N LEU A 229 -4.50 20.20 6.01
CA LEU A 229 -4.84 19.08 6.89
C LEU A 229 -4.24 19.23 8.29
N ALA A 230 -3.03 19.78 8.41
CA ALA A 230 -2.44 20.08 9.71
C ALA A 230 -3.26 21.09 10.52
N ARG A 231 -3.90 22.07 9.86
CA ARG A 231 -4.82 23.01 10.52
C ARG A 231 -6.06 22.28 11.03
N SER A 232 -6.69 21.48 10.17
CA SER A 232 -7.86 20.68 10.54
C SER A 232 -7.56 19.76 11.73
N PHE A 233 -6.37 19.18 11.81
CA PHE A 233 -5.97 18.30 12.91
C PHE A 233 -5.72 19.01 14.25
N LYS A 234 -5.23 20.25 14.22
CA LYS A 234 -4.88 21.03 15.43
C LYS A 234 -6.08 21.69 16.10
N GLU A 235 -7.12 21.97 15.33
CA GLU A 235 -8.38 22.55 15.80
C GLU A 235 -9.28 21.50 16.47
#